data_AF-A0A512RKY3-F1
#
_entry.id   AF-A0A512RKY3-F1
#
_cell.length_a   1.000
_cell.length_b   1.000
_cell.length_c   1.000
_cell.angle_alpha   90.00
_cell.angle_beta   90.00
_cell.angle_gamma   90.00
#
_symmetry.space_group_name_H-M   'P 1'
#
loop_
_entity.id
_entity.type
_entity.pdbx_description
1 polymer ?
#
loop_
_entity_poly.entity_id
_entity_poly.type
_entity_poly.pdbx_seq_one_letter_code
_entity_poly.pdbx_strand_id
1 'polypeptide(L)'
;MGCKQGWAMWSGKPEMLSMFEKWQLGKSAVRLFGVVTLASVILILIPRTFVAGNFIMAATILLIICLQLSVKDLKGATVELPFMLLNLVIIYLQYPLLKPLR
;
A
#
# COMPACT_ATOMS: atom_id res chain seq x y z
N MET A 1 -0.57 -5.99 -7.60
CA MET A 1 -0.33 -6.50 -6.23
C MET A 1 -1.24 -5.85 -5.19
N GLY A 2 -1.51 -4.53 -5.27
CA GLY A 2 -2.39 -3.81 -4.33
C GLY A 2 -3.78 -4.41 -4.07
N CYS A 3 -4.49 -4.91 -5.09
CA CYS A 3 -5.82 -5.53 -4.87
C CYS A 3 -5.75 -6.78 -3.98
N LYS A 4 -4.76 -7.64 -4.22
CA LYS A 4 -4.59 -8.90 -3.48
C LYS A 4 -4.18 -8.63 -2.02
N GLN A 5 -3.29 -7.65 -1.82
CA GLN A 5 -2.83 -7.24 -0.50
C GLN A 5 -3.93 -6.51 0.28
N GLY A 6 -4.61 -5.54 -0.33
CA GLY A 6 -5.74 -4.83 0.28
C GLY A 6 -6.88 -5.78 0.66
N TRP A 7 -7.21 -6.74 -0.21
CA TRP A 7 -8.21 -7.78 0.10
C TRP A 7 -7.76 -8.71 1.23
N ALA A 8 -6.50 -9.13 1.26
CA ALA A 8 -5.95 -9.96 2.34
C ALA A 8 -5.99 -9.24 3.71
N MET A 9 -5.75 -7.93 3.72
CA MET A 9 -5.85 -7.09 4.91
C MET A 9 -7.30 -6.88 5.36
N TRP A 10 -8.21 -6.60 4.42
CA TRP A 10 -9.63 -6.45 4.69
C TRP A 10 -10.27 -7.74 5.22
N SER A 11 -9.97 -8.88 4.59
CA SER A 11 -10.43 -10.20 5.03
C SER A 11 -9.77 -10.68 6.32
N GLY A 12 -8.74 -9.97 6.82
CA GLY A 12 -8.08 -10.29 8.08
C GLY A 12 -7.40 -11.66 8.04
N LYS A 13 -6.67 -11.97 6.96
CA LYS A 13 -5.91 -13.22 6.88
C LYS A 13 -4.99 -13.37 8.10
N PRO A 14 -4.85 -14.58 8.65
CA PRO A 14 -4.04 -14.82 9.85
C PRO A 14 -2.59 -14.38 9.68
N GLU A 15 -2.01 -14.48 8.48
CA GLU A 15 -0.65 -13.96 8.25
C GLU A 15 -0.58 -12.43 8.43
N MET A 16 -1.54 -11.68 7.88
CA MET A 16 -1.58 -10.22 8.03
C MET A 16 -1.89 -9.81 9.48
N LEU A 17 -2.77 -10.54 10.15
CA LEU A 17 -3.07 -10.28 11.56
C LEU A 17 -1.83 -10.50 12.45
N SER A 18 -1.08 -11.58 12.23
CA SER A 18 0.14 -11.87 12.99
C SER A 18 1.25 -10.84 12.77
N MET A 19 1.35 -10.22 11.58
CA MET A 19 2.29 -9.14 11.33
C MET A 19 1.90 -7.85 12.08
N PHE A 20 0.63 -7.48 12.05
CA PHE A 20 0.15 -6.27 12.70
C PHE A 20 0.06 -6.41 14.23
N GLU A 21 -0.16 -7.63 14.74
CA GLU A 21 -0.13 -7.93 16.17
C GLU A 21 1.27 -7.68 16.77
N LYS A 22 2.34 -7.97 16.03
CA LYS A 22 3.72 -7.61 16.43
C LYS A 22 3.91 -6.10 16.60
N TRP A 23 3.08 -5.28 15.94
CA TRP A 23 3.11 -3.83 16.00
C TRP A 23 2.08 -3.27 17.01
N GLN A 24 1.48 -4.12 17.84
CA GLN A 24 0.38 -3.78 18.76
C GLN A 24 -0.84 -3.16 18.08
N LEU A 25 -0.99 -3.38 16.77
CA LEU A 25 -2.11 -2.89 15.99
C LEU A 25 -3.23 -3.94 15.99
N GLY A 26 -4.39 -3.55 16.52
CA GLY A 26 -5.56 -4.43 16.56
C GLY A 26 -6.16 -4.71 15.17
N LYS A 27 -7.05 -5.71 15.09
CA LYS A 27 -7.78 -6.10 13.86
C LYS A 27 -8.41 -4.92 13.11
N SER A 28 -8.89 -3.91 13.83
CA SER A 28 -9.50 -2.71 13.24
C SER A 28 -8.50 -1.89 12.41
N ALA A 29 -7.25 -1.78 12.86
CA ALA A 29 -6.21 -1.09 12.12
C ALA A 29 -5.86 -1.84 10.83
N VAL A 30 -5.73 -3.18 10.89
CA VAL A 30 -5.45 -4.01 9.70
C VAL A 30 -6.52 -3.82 8.63
N ARG A 31 -7.81 -3.83 9.02
CA ARG A 31 -8.90 -3.58 8.07
C ARG A 31 -8.85 -2.17 7.51
N LEU A 32 -8.56 -1.15 8.32
CA LEU A 32 -8.43 0.23 7.86
C LEU A 32 -7.34 0.35 6.80
N PHE A 33 -6.16 -0.22 7.03
CA PHE A 33 -5.10 -0.29 6.05
C PHE A 33 -5.52 -1.02 4.77
N GLY A 34 -6.31 -2.09 4.90
CA GLY A 34 -6.92 -2.78 3.77
C GLY A 34 -7.85 -1.88 2.94
N VAL A 35 -8.74 -1.11 3.59
CA VAL A 35 -9.62 -0.14 2.90
C VAL A 35 -8.82 0.92 2.19
N VAL A 36 -7.83 1.52 2.85
CA VAL A 36 -6.98 2.56 2.26
C VAL A 36 -6.24 2.02 1.03
N THR A 37 -5.72 0.80 1.12
CA THR A 37 -5.05 0.13 0.00
C THR A 37 -6.04 -0.12 -1.15
N LEU A 38 -7.24 -0.63 -0.89
CA LEU A 38 -8.25 -0.84 -1.93
C LEU A 38 -8.73 0.49 -2.55
N ALA A 39 -8.93 1.52 -1.75
CA ALA A 39 -9.29 2.86 -2.23
C ALA A 39 -8.19 3.43 -3.13
N SER A 40 -6.92 3.26 -2.76
CA SER A 40 -5.80 3.71 -3.59
C SER A 40 -5.76 3.02 -4.95
N VAL A 41 -6.07 1.71 -5.03
CA VAL A 41 -6.22 1.00 -6.31
C VAL A 41 -7.33 1.63 -7.17
N ILE A 42 -8.49 1.90 -6.58
CA ILE A 42 -9.62 2.51 -7.30
C ILE A 42 -9.21 3.90 -7.84
N LEU A 43 -8.50 4.70 -7.05
CA LEU A 43 -8.00 6.01 -7.47
C LEU A 43 -6.93 5.90 -8.58
N ILE A 44 -6.11 4.86 -8.58
CA ILE A 44 -5.12 4.62 -9.63
C ILE A 44 -5.81 4.27 -10.97
N LEU A 45 -6.97 3.62 -10.95
CA LEU A 45 -7.72 3.28 -12.17
C LEU A 45 -8.33 4.50 -12.87
N ILE A 46 -8.60 5.58 -12.13
CA ILE A 46 -9.16 6.81 -12.68
C ILE A 46 -7.98 7.73 -13.09
N PRO A 47 -7.81 8.07 -14.39
CA PRO A 47 -6.65 8.83 -14.86
C PRO A 47 -6.46 10.17 -14.15
N ARG A 48 -7.56 10.83 -13.79
CA ARG A 48 -7.55 12.11 -13.07
C ARG A 48 -7.00 12.00 -11.65
N THR A 49 -7.12 10.85 -11.00
CA THR A 49 -6.65 10.62 -9.62
C THR A 49 -5.43 9.71 -9.56
N PHE A 50 -4.82 9.38 -10.70
CA PHE A 50 -3.70 8.45 -10.79
C PHE A 50 -2.54 8.80 -9.84
N VAL A 51 -2.13 10.07 -9.82
CA VAL A 51 -1.05 10.55 -8.94
C VAL A 51 -1.46 10.46 -7.48
N ALA A 52 -2.68 10.88 -7.14
CA ALA A 52 -3.19 10.82 -5.77
C ALA A 52 -3.32 9.38 -5.26
N GLY A 53 -3.76 8.46 -6.11
CA GLY A 53 -3.86 7.03 -5.79
C GLY A 53 -2.49 6.41 -5.52
N ASN A 54 -1.50 6.65 -6.39
CA ASN A 54 -0.13 6.18 -6.15
C ASN A 54 0.51 6.85 -4.93
N PHE A 55 0.19 8.13 -4.65
CA PHE A 55 0.66 8.82 -3.45
C PHE A 55 0.12 8.18 -2.16
N ILE A 56 -1.19 7.91 -2.11
CA ILE A 56 -1.81 7.23 -0.95
C ILE A 56 -1.22 5.82 -0.78
N MET A 57 -1.00 5.10 -1.89
CA MET A 57 -0.35 3.79 -1.87
C MET A 57 1.08 3.89 -1.30
N ALA A 58 1.90 4.82 -1.80
CA ALA A 58 3.27 5.05 -1.33
C ALA A 58 3.30 5.44 0.15
N ALA A 59 2.42 6.33 0.59
CA ALA A 59 2.31 6.76 1.98
C ALA A 59 1.92 5.60 2.92
N THR A 60 1.04 4.72 2.45
CA THR A 60 0.63 3.51 3.19
C THR A 60 1.80 2.55 3.35
N ILE A 61 2.54 2.28 2.27
CA ILE A 61 3.73 1.42 2.32
C ILE A 61 4.81 2.03 3.20
N LEU A 62 5.04 3.34 3.11
CA LEU A 62 5.99 4.04 3.97
C LEU A 62 5.63 3.89 5.45
N LEU A 63 4.36 4.03 5.80
CA LEU A 63 3.90 3.82 7.18
C LEU A 63 4.15 2.37 7.64
N ILE A 64 3.91 1.37 6.79
CA ILE A 64 4.22 -0.04 7.09
C ILE A 64 5.73 -0.25 7.30
N ILE A 65 6.58 0.35 6.45
CA ILE A 65 8.03 0.29 6.61
C ILE A 65 8.45 0.92 7.95
N CYS A 66 7.91 2.08 8.31
CA CYS A 66 8.19 2.71 9.60
C CYS A 66 7.79 1.81 10.79
N LEU A 67 6.65 1.12 10.70
CA LEU A 67 6.21 0.15 11.72
C LEU A 67 7.16 -1.05 11.81
N GLN A 68 7.61 -1.59 10.66
CA GLN A 68 8.59 -2.67 10.60
C GLN A 68 9.94 -2.26 11.22
N LEU A 69 10.43 -1.06 10.91
CA LEU A 69 11.65 -0.50 11.50
C LEU A 69 11.51 -0.27 13.00
N SER A 70 10.34 0.15 13.49
CA SER A 70 10.06 0.33 14.92
C SER A 70 10.21 -0.96 15.73
N VAL A 71 9.98 -2.12 15.11
CA VAL A 71 10.18 -3.45 15.74
C VAL A 71 11.47 -4.14 15.30
N LYS A 72 12.40 -3.39 14.67
CA LYS A 72 13.69 -3.88 14.14
C LYS A 72 13.56 -5.00 13.08
N ASP A 73 12.42 -5.09 12.40
CA ASP A 73 12.21 -6.03 11.30
C ASP A 73 12.74 -5.48 9.97
N LEU A 74 14.07 -5.49 9.83
CA LEU A 74 14.76 -5.04 8.62
C LEU A 74 14.41 -5.90 7.39
N LYS A 75 14.07 -7.17 7.60
CA LYS A 75 13.69 -8.09 6.51
C LYS A 75 12.36 -7.67 5.91
N GLY A 76 11.35 -7.41 6.75
CA GLY A 76 10.07 -6.87 6.32
C GLY A 76 10.23 -5.55 5.57
N ALA A 77 11.00 -4.61 6.15
CA ALA A 77 11.22 -3.28 5.57
C ALA A 77 11.84 -3.37 4.16
N THR A 78 12.82 -4.26 3.97
CA THR A 78 13.50 -4.44 2.69
C THR A 78 12.57 -5.03 1.62
N VAL A 79 11.60 -5.86 2.01
CA VAL A 79 10.62 -6.44 1.07
C VAL A 79 9.63 -5.38 0.56
N GLU A 80 9.21 -4.45 1.41
CA GLU A 80 8.24 -3.39 1.05
C GLU A 80 8.90 -2.20 0.33
N LEU A 81 10.19 -1.95 0.57
CA LEU A 81 10.96 -0.85 -0.03
C LEU A 81 10.92 -0.78 -1.58
N PRO A 82 11.10 -1.86 -2.36
CA PRO A 82 10.99 -1.79 -3.81
C PRO A 82 9.58 -1.40 -4.29
N PHE A 83 8.53 -1.77 -3.55
CA PHE A 83 7.15 -1.38 -3.89
C PHE A 83 6.90 0.10 -3.63
N MET A 84 7.48 0.65 -2.56
CA MET A 84 7.45 2.09 -2.31
C MET A 84 8.17 2.86 -3.43
N LEU A 85 9.40 2.44 -3.77
CA LEU A 85 10.17 3.06 -4.85
C LEU A 85 9.43 2.97 -6.19
N LEU A 86 8.79 1.84 -6.49
CA LEU A 86 8.00 1.68 -7.70
C LEU A 86 6.86 2.69 -7.77
N ASN A 87 6.12 2.93 -6.67
CA ASN A 87 5.06 3.95 -6.65
C ASN A 87 5.62 5.35 -6.90
N LEU A 88 6.79 5.69 -6.34
CA LEU A 88 7.45 6.98 -6.60
C LEU A 88 7.88 7.13 -8.06
N VAL A 89 8.44 6.06 -8.65
CA VAL A 89 8.79 6.04 -10.08
C VAL A 89 7.54 6.18 -10.95
N ILE A 90 6.43 5.52 -10.60
CA ILE A 90 5.16 5.65 -11.32
C ILE A 90 4.61 7.08 -11.22
N ILE A 91 4.71 7.73 -10.06
CA ILE A 91 4.33 9.14 -9.88
C ILE A 91 5.21 10.04 -10.75
N TYR A 92 6.52 9.80 -10.78
CA TYR A 92 7.47 10.57 -11.59
C TYR A 92 7.21 10.43 -13.09
N LEU A 93 7.00 9.19 -13.57
CA LEU A 93 6.68 8.91 -14.96
C LEU A 93 5.28 9.41 -15.35
N GLN A 94 4.41 9.66 -14.36
CA GLN A 94 3.01 10.04 -14.52
C GLN A 94 2.22 9.13 -15.47
N TYR A 95 2.74 7.93 -15.79
CA TYR A 95 2.33 7.16 -16.97
C TYR A 95 0.93 6.59 -16.77
N PRO A 96 -0.12 7.20 -17.35
CA PRO A 96 -1.44 6.61 -17.31
C PRO A 96 -1.44 5.56 -18.42
N LEU A 97 -1.86 4.33 -18.15
CA LEU A 97 -2.01 3.28 -19.17
C LEU A 97 -3.01 3.64 -20.30
N LEU A 98 -3.55 4.85 -20.32
CA LEU A 98 -4.40 5.38 -21.36
C LEU A 98 -3.96 6.82 -21.64
N LYS A 99 -3.33 7.04 -22.80
CA LYS A 99 -3.47 8.33 -23.48
C LYS A 99 -4.97 8.68 -23.46
N PRO A 100 -5.40 9.85 -23.00
CA PRO A 100 -6.71 10.33 -23.41
C PRO A 100 -6.66 10.38 -24.93
N LEU A 101 -7.49 9.57 -25.60
CA LEU A 101 -7.79 9.73 -27.02
C LEU A 101 -8.27 11.19 -27.19
N ARG A 102 -7.36 12.03 -27.69
CA ARG A 102 -7.63 13.35 -28.23
C ARG A 102 -7.24 13.29 -29.70
#